data_AF-A0A315VJW8-F1
#
_entry.id   AF-A0A315VJW8-F1
#
_cell.length_a   1.000
_cell.length_b   1.000
_cell.length_c   1.000
_cell.angle_alpha   90.00
_cell.angle_beta   90.00
_cell.angle_gamma   90.00
#
_symmetry.space_group_name_H-M   'P 1'
#
loop_
_entity.id
_entity.type
_entity.pdbx_description
1 polymer ?
#
loop_
_entity_poly.entity_id
_entity_poly.type
_entity_poly.pdbx_seq_one_letter_code
_entity_poly.pdbx_strand_id
1 'polypeptide(L)' 'MSFSALTASLSILHLVVRKLHQFTYDLFIQAQSLQMRVNFPEMISEIVSVHVPKILSGMVKPILFHNTA' A
#
# COMPACT_ATOMS: atom_id res chain seq x y z
N MET A 1 -4.35 -4.05 27.89
CA MET A 1 -3.93 -4.46 26.53
C MET A 1 -2.46 -4.85 26.60
N SER A 2 -2.11 -6.10 26.27
CA SER A 2 -0.71 -6.54 26.30
C SER A 2 0.08 -5.94 25.14
N PHE A 3 1.38 -5.69 25.36
CA PHE A 3 2.30 -5.19 24.32
C PHE A 3 2.28 -6.08 23.06
N SER A 4 2.14 -7.40 23.23
CA SER A 4 2.04 -8.37 22.13
C SER A 4 0.84 -8.12 21.21
N ALA A 5 -0.33 -7.77 21.78
CA ALA A 5 -1.53 -7.49 21.00
C ALA A 5 -1.37 -6.23 20.14
N LEU A 6 -0.69 -5.20 20.66
CA LEU A 6 -0.40 -3.98 19.90
C LEU A 6 0.54 -4.28 18.71
N THR A 7 1.60 -5.03 18.93
CA THR A 7 2.54 -5.43 17.87
C THR A 7 1.91 -6.37 16.83
N ALA A 8 0.92 -7.19 17.22
CA ALA A 8 0.15 -8.01 16.29
C ALA A 8 -0.74 -7.14 15.38
N SER A 9 -1.42 -6.13 15.94
CA SER A 9 -2.20 -5.16 15.16
C SER A 9 -1.35 -4.39 14.14
N LEU A 10 -0.12 -4.00 14.50
CA LEU A 10 0.83 -3.37 13.57
C LEU A 10 1.25 -4.30 12.43
N SER A 11 1.28 -5.61 12.68
CA SER A 11 1.58 -6.61 11.64
C SER A 11 0.38 -6.78 10.69
N ILE A 12 -0.85 -6.77 11.21
CA ILE A 12 -2.08 -6.80 10.40
C ILE A 12 -2.19 -5.54 9.53
N LEU A 13 -1.79 -4.38 10.06
CA LEU A 13 -1.78 -3.11 9.31
C LEU A 13 -0.98 -3.23 8.02
N HIS A 14 0.20 -3.86 8.04
CA HIS A 14 1.01 -4.08 6.83
C HIS A 14 0.25 -4.86 5.74
N LEU A 15 -0.55 -5.86 6.11
CA LEU A 15 -1.35 -6.63 5.17
C LEU A 15 -2.47 -5.80 4.54
N VAL A 16 -3.20 -5.03 5.37
CA VAL A 16 -4.28 -4.16 4.90
C VAL A 16 -3.74 -3.06 4.00
N VAL A 17 -2.65 -2.42 4.43
CA VAL A 17 -1.97 -1.36 3.69
C VAL A 17 -1.46 -1.87 2.33
N ARG A 18 -0.96 -3.10 2.24
CA ARG A 18 -0.55 -3.68 0.95
C ARG A 18 -1.73 -3.82 -0.02
N LYS A 19 -2.87 -4.31 0.46
CA LYS A 19 -4.10 -4.42 -0.36
C LYS A 19 -4.62 -3.04 -0.78
N LEU A 20 -4.54 -2.06 0.11
CA LEU A 20 -4.92 -0.67 -0.19
C LEU A 20 -4.04 -0.08 -1.29
N HIS A 21 -2.72 -0.26 -1.20
CA HIS A 21 -1.78 0.17 -2.24
C HIS A 21 -2.09 -0.47 -3.59
N GLN A 22 -2.39 -1.78 -3.62
CA GLN A 22 -2.78 -2.46 -4.85
C GLN A 22 -4.05 -1.84 -5.46
N PHE A 23 -5.08 -1.65 -4.65
CA PHE A 23 -6.32 -1.01 -5.10
C PHE A 23 -6.10 0.41 -5.63
N THR A 24 -5.30 1.22 -4.91
CA THR A 24 -4.97 2.59 -5.34
C THR A 24 -4.22 2.61 -6.67
N TYR A 25 -3.30 1.67 -6.89
CA TYR A 25 -2.55 1.57 -8.14
C TYR A 25 -3.45 1.15 -9.30
N ASP A 26 -4.30 0.15 -9.10
CA ASP A 26 -5.25 -0.30 -10.12
C ASP A 26 -6.23 0.82 -10.50
N LEU A 27 -6.71 1.58 -9.50
CA LEU A 27 -7.57 2.74 -9.71
C LEU A 27 -6.83 3.87 -10.45
N PHE A 28 -5.55 4.09 -10.15
CA PHE A 28 -4.72 5.10 -10.80
C PHE A 28 -4.51 4.80 -12.29
N ILE A 29 -4.19 3.55 -12.64
CA ILE A 29 -4.04 3.11 -14.04
C ILE A 29 -5.37 3.23 -14.78
N GLN A 30 -6.48 2.80 -14.17
CA GLN A 30 -7.81 2.95 -14.76
C GLN A 30 -8.22 4.40 -14.93
N ALA A 31 -7.88 5.29 -13.99
CA ALA A 31 -8.19 6.72 -14.09
C ALA A 31 -7.47 7.38 -15.26
N GLN A 32 -6.21 7.02 -15.51
CA GLN A 32 -5.47 7.48 -16.69
C GLN A 32 -6.02 6.91 -18.01
N SER A 33 -6.44 5.64 -18.03
CA SER A 33 -6.88 4.96 -19.26
C SER A 33 -8.32 5.26 -19.66
N LEU A 34 -9.24 5.38 -18.70
CA LEU A 34 -10.69 5.40 -18.95
C LEU A 34 -11.35 6.76 -18.68
N GLN A 35 -10.55 7.82 -18.44
CA GLN A 35 -11.05 9.14 -18.03
C GLN A 35 -12.11 9.03 -16.90
N MET A 36 -11.82 8.23 -15.87
CA MET A 36 -12.71 8.16 -14.70
C MET A 36 -12.75 9.51 -13.99
N ARG A 37 -13.89 9.82 -13.34
CA ARG A 37 -14.09 11.05 -12.54
C ARG A 37 -13.18 11.19 -11.30
N VAL A 38 -12.22 10.29 -11.12
CA VAL A 38 -11.30 10.30 -9.99
C VAL A 38 -10.02 10.99 -10.41
N ASN A 39 -9.81 12.22 -9.93
CA ASN A 39 -8.58 12.95 -10.14
C ASN A 39 -7.59 12.67 -9.01
N PHE A 40 -6.36 12.33 -9.41
CA PHE A 40 -5.23 12.24 -8.49
C PHE A 40 -4.46 13.56 -8.48
N PRO A 41 -4.26 14.19 -7.30
CA PRO A 41 -3.38 15.35 -7.18
C PRO A 41 -1.96 15.02 -7.64
N GLU A 42 -1.21 16.01 -8.11
CA GLU A 42 0.16 15.84 -8.65
C GLU A 42 1.07 15.04 -7.70
N MET A 43 1.13 15.45 -6.43
CA MET A 43 1.95 14.77 -5.42
C MET A 43 1.56 13.30 -5.22
N ILE A 44 0.26 12.99 -5.22
CA ILE A 44 -0.21 11.61 -5.06
C ILE A 44 0.06 10.80 -6.33
N SER A 45 -0.07 11.40 -7.51
CA SER A 45 0.28 10.77 -8.79
C SER A 45 1.76 10.36 -8.83
N GLU A 46 2.66 11.23 -8.38
CA GLU A 46 4.09 10.94 -8.30
C GLU A 46 4.38 9.82 -7.28
N ILE A 47 3.76 9.88 -6.10
CA ILE A 47 3.92 8.84 -5.07
C ILE A 47 3.40 7.49 -5.58
N VAL A 48 2.20 7.44 -6.15
CA VAL A 48 1.58 6.20 -6.63
C VAL A 48 2.35 5.60 -7.80
N SER A 49 2.82 6.42 -8.74
CA SER A 49 3.58 5.92 -9.90
C SER A 49 4.97 5.41 -9.53
N VAL A 50 5.63 5.98 -8.52
CA VAL A 50 7.01 5.60 -8.15
C VAL A 50 7.07 4.59 -7.01
N HIS A 51 6.33 4.79 -5.92
CA HIS A 51 6.48 3.99 -4.70
C HIS A 51 5.62 2.73 -4.71
N VAL A 52 4.39 2.80 -5.24
CA VAL A 52 3.47 1.67 -5.14
C VAL A 52 3.92 0.45 -5.96
N PRO A 53 4.41 0.59 -7.21
CA PRO A 53 5.01 -0.53 -7.94
C PRO A 53 6.19 -1.16 -7.20
N LYS A 54 7.01 -0.36 -6.51
CA LYS A 54 8.16 -0.86 -5.74
C LYS A 54 7.72 -1.71 -4.55
N ILE A 55 6.63 -1.32 -3.89
CA ILE A 55 6.03 -2.08 -2.79
C ILE A 55 5.42 -3.39 -3.33
N LEU A 56 4.69 -3.33 -4.45
CA LEU A 56 4.01 -4.50 -5.02
C LEU A 56 4.99 -5.53 -5.61
N SER A 57 6.09 -5.07 -6.23
CA SER A 57 7.17 -5.92 -6.77
C SER A 57 8.06 -6.56 -5.72
N GLY A 58 7.88 -6.22 -4.43
CA GLY A 58 8.66 -6.80 -3.34
C GLY A 58 10.04 -6.17 -3.14
N MET A 59 10.32 -5.00 -3.77
CA MET A 59 11.56 -4.25 -3.53
C MET A 59 11.57 -3.54 -2.17
N VAL A 60 10.44 -3.49 -1.47
CA VAL A 60 10.30 -2.91 -0.13
C VAL A 60 10.11 -4.03 0.89
N LYS A 61 11.01 -4.11 1.87
CA LYS A 61 10.93 -5.07 2.98
C LYS A 61 10.12 -4.47 4.14
N PRO A 62 8.94 -5.01 4.49
CA PRO A 62 8.17 -4.53 5.63
C PRO A 62 8.90 -4.84 6.94
N ILE A 63 8.76 -3.94 7.92
CA ILE A 63 9.30 -4.16 9.27
C ILE A 63 8.22 -4.89 10.07
N LEU A 64 8.40 -6.20 10.25
CA LEU A 64 7.47 -7.04 11.00
C LEU A 64 8.02 -7.28 12.40
N PHE A 65 7.16 -7.09 13.41
CA PHE A 65 7.50 -7.37 14.81
C PHE A 65 7.47 -8.87 15.14
N HIS A 66 6.67 -9.63 14.39
CA HIS A 66 6.58 -11.08 14.51
C HIS A 66 6.90 -11.69 13.15
N ASN A 67 7.91 -12.55 13.12
CA ASN A 67 8.21 -13.33 11.93
C ASN A 67 7.29 -14.56 11.96
N THR A 68 6.21 -14.56 11.19
CA THR A 68 5.51 -15.81 10.85
C THR A 68 6.44 -16.60 9.93
N ALA A 69 7.22 -17.49 10.53
CA ALA A 69 7.87 -18.59 9.84
C ALA A 69 6.83 -19.57 9.31
#